data_AF-A0A497RWD3-F1
#
_entry.id   AF-A0A497RWD3-F1
#
_cell.length_a   1.000
_cell.length_b   1.000
_cell.length_c   1.000
_cell.angle_alpha   90.00
_cell.angle_beta   90.00
_cell.angle_gamma   90.00
#
_symmetry.space_group_name_H-M   'P 1'
#
loop_
_entity.id
_entity.type
_entity.pdbx_description
1 polymer ?
#
loop_
_entity_poly.entity_id
_entity_poly.type
_entity_poly.pdbx_seq_one_letter_code
_entity_poly.pdbx_strand_id
1 'polypeptide(L)'
;MDSLFHFVFAFVGGYILARGLELEISIFRISILAFLSLFIDISHIIGVLGLSHNVFVFIPLILIYLVFHKIEFESWKNYVLVFSVMVAGHLIADMIFGIGIPLLFPFSEKFYLIPQYGICLHRYGIYIAHGSVLVECLVTPFGTALALYFGIIGLLIFLGRYL
;
A
#
# COMPACT_ATOMS: atom_id res chain seq x y z
N MET A 1 8.27 -4.08 -14.48
CA MET A 1 7.38 -5.14 -13.92
C MET A 1 6.73 -4.66 -12.63
N ASP A 2 7.40 -3.78 -11.89
CA ASP A 2 6.99 -3.29 -10.58
C ASP A 2 5.75 -2.36 -10.59
N SER A 3 5.74 -1.32 -11.43
CA SER A 3 4.70 -0.28 -11.42
C SER A 3 3.30 -0.77 -11.81
N LEU A 4 3.20 -1.83 -12.63
CA LEU A 4 1.90 -2.44 -12.97
C LEU A 4 1.35 -3.22 -11.77
N PHE A 5 2.20 -3.95 -11.05
CA PHE A 5 1.79 -4.64 -9.83
C PHE A 5 1.34 -3.63 -8.77
N HIS A 6 2.15 -2.61 -8.53
CA HIS A 6 1.84 -1.47 -7.68
C HIS A 6 0.47 -0.85 -8.02
N PHE A 7 0.23 -0.55 -9.31
CA PHE A 7 -1.06 -0.02 -9.77
C PHE A 7 -2.24 -0.94 -9.47
N VAL A 8 -2.14 -2.21 -9.85
CA VAL A 8 -3.22 -3.20 -9.65
C VAL A 8 -3.47 -3.41 -8.17
N PHE A 9 -2.42 -3.51 -7.36
CA PHE A 9 -2.48 -3.73 -5.93
C PHE A 9 -3.17 -2.55 -5.20
N ALA A 10 -2.75 -1.32 -5.51
CA ALA A 10 -3.38 -0.11 -5.02
C ALA A 10 -4.84 0.01 -5.48
N PHE A 11 -5.10 -0.21 -6.78
CA PHE A 11 -6.45 -0.14 -7.35
C PHE A 11 -7.41 -1.12 -6.68
N VAL A 12 -7.01 -2.39 -6.53
CA VAL A 12 -7.85 -3.43 -5.90
C VAL A 12 -8.13 -3.10 -4.44
N GLY A 13 -7.11 -2.67 -3.67
CA GLY A 13 -7.30 -2.29 -2.27
C GLY A 13 -8.23 -1.10 -2.10
N GLY A 14 -8.03 -0.04 -2.89
CA GLY A 14 -8.91 1.14 -2.88
C GLY A 14 -10.33 0.83 -3.34
N TYR A 15 -10.50 -0.06 -4.32
CA TYR A 15 -11.81 -0.52 -4.78
C TYR A 15 -12.56 -1.31 -3.70
N ILE A 16 -11.89 -2.27 -3.04
CA ILE A 16 -12.48 -3.06 -1.96
C ILE A 16 -12.90 -2.15 -0.80
N LEU A 17 -12.05 -1.20 -0.40
CA LEU A 17 -12.39 -0.23 0.64
C LEU A 17 -13.62 0.59 0.26
N ALA A 18 -13.62 1.18 -0.93
CA ALA A 18 -14.71 2.04 -1.38
C ALA A 18 -16.05 1.30 -1.45
N ARG A 19 -16.05 0.04 -1.92
CA ARG A 19 -17.27 -0.78 -1.97
C ARG A 19 -17.68 -1.31 -0.60
N GLY A 20 -16.72 -1.67 0.25
CA GLY A 20 -16.98 -2.18 1.58
C GLY A 20 -17.63 -1.16 2.52
N LEU A 21 -17.26 0.11 2.35
CA LEU A 21 -17.80 1.28 3.07
C LEU A 21 -18.95 1.98 2.32
N GLU A 22 -19.45 1.40 1.22
CA GLU A 22 -20.58 1.95 0.44
C GLU A 22 -20.36 3.39 -0.05
N LEU A 23 -19.10 3.75 -0.36
CA LEU A 23 -18.74 5.09 -0.82
C LEU A 23 -19.15 5.30 -2.28
N GLU A 24 -19.76 6.45 -2.58
CA GLU A 24 -20.16 6.87 -3.93
C GLU A 24 -18.98 7.37 -4.78
N ILE A 25 -17.95 6.55 -4.93
CA ILE A 25 -16.78 6.84 -5.77
C ILE A 25 -16.86 5.97 -7.02
N SER A 26 -16.91 6.61 -8.19
CA SER A 26 -16.97 5.91 -9.47
C SER A 26 -15.66 5.17 -9.75
N ILE A 27 -15.72 4.06 -10.49
CA ILE A 27 -14.54 3.25 -10.84
C ILE A 27 -13.48 4.08 -11.57
N PHE A 28 -13.91 5.02 -12.42
CA PHE A 28 -13.03 5.95 -13.12
C PHE A 28 -12.22 6.82 -12.14
N ARG A 29 -12.86 7.35 -11.08
CA ARG A 29 -12.18 8.12 -10.05
C ARG A 29 -11.21 7.26 -9.24
N ILE A 30 -11.58 6.02 -8.93
CA ILE A 30 -10.68 5.05 -8.27
C ILE A 30 -9.45 4.79 -9.16
N SER A 31 -9.63 4.60 -10.48
CA SER A 31 -8.52 4.41 -11.41
C SER A 31 -7.59 5.64 -11.46
N ILE A 32 -8.15 6.86 -11.45
CA ILE A 32 -7.35 8.09 -11.39
C ILE A 32 -6.55 8.15 -10.08
N LEU A 33 -7.20 7.89 -8.93
CA LEU A 33 -6.50 7.88 -7.64
C LEU A 33 -5.38 6.84 -7.62
N ALA A 34 -5.62 5.64 -8.16
CA ALA A 34 -4.60 4.60 -8.26
C ALA A 34 -3.43 5.05 -9.15
N PHE A 35 -3.70 5.71 -10.27
CA PHE A 35 -2.65 6.25 -11.14
C PHE A 35 -1.86 7.37 -10.44
N LEU A 36 -2.54 8.27 -9.73
CA LEU A 36 -1.90 9.33 -8.95
C LEU A 36 -1.03 8.77 -7.81
N SER A 37 -1.43 7.65 -7.22
CA SER A 37 -0.66 7.02 -6.14
C SER A 37 0.69 6.47 -6.62
N LEU A 38 0.85 6.13 -7.90
CA LEU A 38 2.12 5.70 -8.49
C LEU A 38 3.19 6.80 -8.51
N PHE A 39 2.80 8.08 -8.38
CA PHE A 39 3.78 9.18 -8.33
C PHE A 39 4.73 9.05 -7.14
N ILE A 40 4.35 8.29 -6.11
CA ILE A 40 5.18 7.98 -4.97
C ILE A 40 6.42 7.19 -5.40
N ASP A 41 6.29 6.32 -6.39
CA ASP A 41 7.40 5.51 -6.90
C ASP A 41 8.42 6.34 -7.71
N ILE A 42 8.11 7.59 -8.07
CA ILE A 42 9.06 8.47 -8.77
C ILE A 42 10.30 8.72 -7.91
N SER A 43 10.20 8.68 -6.59
CA SER A 43 11.39 8.78 -5.73
C SER A 43 12.39 7.64 -5.95
N HIS A 44 11.93 6.46 -6.38
CA HIS A 44 12.81 5.34 -6.74
C HIS A 44 13.61 5.62 -8.01
N ILE A 45 13.03 6.34 -8.98
CA ILE A 45 13.68 6.71 -10.24
C ILE A 45 14.83 7.70 -10.01
N ILE A 46 14.71 8.57 -9.00
CA ILE A 46 15.64 9.68 -8.79
C ILE A 46 16.85 9.28 -7.91
N GLY A 47 16.83 8.10 -7.28
CA GLY A 47 17.99 7.40 -6.67
C GLY A 47 18.62 8.05 -5.42
N VAL A 48 18.60 9.38 -5.33
CA VAL A 48 19.21 10.20 -4.26
C VAL A 48 18.16 10.59 -3.19
N LEU A 49 16.88 10.38 -3.49
CA LEU A 49 15.73 10.90 -2.76
C LEU A 49 15.02 9.84 -1.88
N GLY A 50 15.65 8.70 -1.61
CA GLY A 50 15.06 7.63 -0.78
C GLY A 50 14.61 8.11 0.62
N LEU A 51 15.30 9.09 1.22
CA LEU A 51 14.90 9.72 2.48
C LEU A 51 13.70 10.67 2.32
N SER A 52 13.53 11.28 1.15
CA SER A 52 12.39 12.13 0.81
C SER A 52 11.18 11.36 0.25
N HIS A 53 11.23 10.02 0.21
CA HIS A 53 10.13 9.18 -0.26
C HIS A 53 8.80 9.52 0.44
N ASN A 54 8.84 9.79 1.76
CA ASN A 54 7.69 10.25 2.53
C ASN A 54 7.23 11.66 2.13
N VAL A 55 8.13 12.58 1.74
CA VAL A 55 7.76 13.93 1.27
C VAL A 55 7.01 13.85 -0.06
N PHE A 56 7.43 12.95 -0.95
CA PHE A 56 6.72 12.67 -2.20
C PHE A 56 5.39 11.95 -2.01
N VAL A 57 5.13 11.35 -0.85
CA VAL A 57 3.81 10.84 -0.46
C VAL A 57 2.89 12.01 -0.05
N PHE A 58 3.42 12.99 0.68
CA PHE A 58 2.64 14.13 1.15
C PHE A 58 2.23 15.08 0.02
N ILE A 59 3.05 15.29 -1.01
CA ILE A 59 2.73 16.22 -2.11
C ILE A 59 1.46 15.82 -2.89
N PRO A 60 1.30 14.58 -3.39
CA PRO A 60 0.08 14.10 -4.02
C PRO A 60 -1.12 14.11 -3.08
N LEU A 61 -0.94 13.73 -1.81
CA LEU A 61 -1.98 13.79 -0.77
C LEU A 61 -2.48 15.23 -0.56
N ILE A 62 -1.57 16.19 -0.48
CA ILE A 62 -1.88 17.61 -0.32
C ILE A 62 -2.53 18.17 -1.58
N LEU A 63 -2.06 17.80 -2.78
CA LEU A 63 -2.67 18.22 -4.04
C LEU A 63 -4.08 17.68 -4.20
N ILE A 64 -4.30 16.39 -3.87
CA ILE A 64 -5.62 15.76 -3.86
C ILE A 64 -6.50 16.46 -2.81
N TYR A 65 -6.00 16.68 -1.60
CA TYR A 65 -6.72 17.43 -0.58
C TYR A 65 -7.12 18.81 -1.08
N LEU A 66 -6.19 19.61 -1.62
CA LEU A 66 -6.47 20.97 -2.10
C LEU A 66 -7.45 21.00 -3.28
N VAL A 67 -7.32 20.06 -4.23
CA VAL A 67 -8.23 19.96 -5.39
C VAL A 67 -9.64 19.60 -4.92
N PHE A 68 -9.81 18.59 -4.06
CA PHE A 68 -11.13 18.15 -3.64
C PHE A 68 -11.74 19.03 -2.53
N HIS A 69 -10.92 19.68 -1.70
CA HIS A 69 -11.37 20.60 -0.66
C HIS A 69 -11.89 21.92 -1.23
N LYS A 70 -11.23 22.48 -2.26
CA LYS A 70 -11.65 23.74 -2.90
C LYS A 70 -13.00 23.63 -3.63
N ILE A 71 -13.47 22.42 -3.91
CA ILE A 71 -14.74 22.16 -4.63
C ILE A 71 -15.88 21.89 -3.62
N GLU A 72 -15.68 22.11 -2.31
CA GLU A 72 -16.69 21.88 -1.24
C GLU A 72 -17.40 20.52 -1.32
N PHE A 73 -16.72 19.49 -1.85
CA PHE A 73 -17.28 18.15 -1.87
C PHE A 73 -17.25 17.58 -0.46
N GLU A 74 -18.42 17.38 0.17
CA GLU A 74 -18.57 16.67 1.46
C GLU A 74 -17.80 15.33 1.48
N SER A 75 -17.61 14.73 0.30
CA SER A 75 -16.89 13.49 0.08
C SER A 75 -15.35 13.55 0.12
N TRP A 76 -14.69 14.71 0.27
CA TRP A 76 -13.21 14.80 0.17
C TRP A 76 -12.49 13.84 1.16
N LYS A 77 -13.06 13.65 2.35
CA LYS A 77 -12.56 12.70 3.37
C LYS A 77 -12.51 11.27 2.82
N ASN A 78 -13.50 10.88 2.02
CA ASN A 78 -13.59 9.56 1.40
C ASN A 78 -12.51 9.39 0.34
N TYR A 79 -12.24 10.42 -0.47
CA TYR A 79 -11.14 10.41 -1.45
C TYR A 79 -9.78 10.30 -0.75
N VAL A 80 -9.56 11.06 0.32
CA VAL A 80 -8.32 11.01 1.11
C VAL A 80 -8.13 9.65 1.78
N LEU A 81 -9.19 9.06 2.32
CA LEU A 81 -9.16 7.73 2.93
C LEU A 81 -8.78 6.66 1.90
N VAL A 82 -9.48 6.63 0.76
CA VAL A 82 -9.20 5.68 -0.33
C VAL A 82 -7.79 5.87 -0.87
N PHE A 83 -7.36 7.11 -1.06
CA PHE A 83 -6.01 7.41 -1.53
C PHE A 83 -4.94 6.97 -0.52
N SER A 84 -5.15 7.22 0.78
CA SER A 84 -4.23 6.77 1.84
C SER A 84 -4.04 5.25 1.84
N VAL A 85 -5.10 4.49 1.59
CA VAL A 85 -5.01 3.02 1.45
C VAL A 85 -4.23 2.64 0.20
N MET A 86 -4.47 3.29 -0.94
CA MET A 86 -3.68 3.05 -2.17
C MET A 86 -2.19 3.32 -1.97
N VAL A 87 -1.85 4.41 -1.30
CA VAL A 87 -0.47 4.75 -0.91
C VAL A 87 0.14 3.68 -0.01
N ALA A 88 -0.58 3.24 1.02
CA ALA A 88 -0.11 2.17 1.90
C ALA A 88 0.13 0.86 1.14
N GLY A 89 -0.67 0.59 0.11
CA GLY A 89 -0.48 -0.54 -0.80
C GLY A 89 0.88 -0.51 -1.50
N HIS A 90 1.32 0.65 -1.99
CA HIS A 90 2.64 0.81 -2.61
C HIS A 90 3.78 0.56 -1.62
N LEU A 91 3.72 1.19 -0.45
CA LEU A 91 4.74 0.99 0.59
C LEU A 91 4.86 -0.49 0.99
N ILE A 92 3.73 -1.19 1.09
CA ILE A 92 3.73 -2.63 1.38
C ILE A 92 4.31 -3.43 0.21
N ALA A 93 3.97 -3.08 -1.04
CA ALA A 93 4.49 -3.75 -2.22
C ALA A 93 6.03 -3.62 -2.32
N ASP A 94 6.57 -2.42 -2.13
CA ASP A 94 8.01 -2.16 -2.04
C ASP A 94 8.70 -3.04 -0.98
N MET A 95 8.10 -3.14 0.20
CA MET A 95 8.64 -3.98 1.30
C MET A 95 8.66 -5.47 0.95
N ILE A 96 7.79 -5.96 0.06
CA ILE A 96 7.80 -7.35 -0.44
C ILE A 96 8.95 -7.54 -1.42
N PHE A 97 9.18 -6.58 -2.32
CA PHE A 97 10.26 -6.65 -3.33
C PHE A 97 11.65 -6.35 -2.77
N GLY A 98 11.77 -6.16 -1.45
CA GLY A 98 13.05 -5.97 -0.77
C GLY A 98 13.54 -4.53 -0.76
N ILE A 99 12.67 -3.57 -1.10
CA ILE A 99 12.96 -2.14 -1.00
C ILE A 99 12.59 -1.68 0.41
N GLY A 100 13.59 -1.22 1.15
CA GLY A 100 13.38 -0.77 2.53
C GLY A 100 12.65 0.57 2.57
N ILE A 101 11.61 0.66 3.40
CA ILE A 101 10.81 1.89 3.53
C ILE A 101 11.14 2.62 4.84
N PRO A 102 11.49 3.92 4.81
CA PRO A 102 11.79 4.70 6.01
C PRO A 102 10.50 5.23 6.67
N LEU A 103 9.71 4.33 7.27
CA LEU A 103 8.37 4.64 7.82
C LEU A 103 8.33 5.80 8.83
N LEU A 104 9.42 6.01 9.59
CA LEU A 104 9.48 7.00 10.67
C LEU A 104 10.34 8.23 10.34
N PHE A 105 10.76 8.41 9.08
CA PHE A 105 11.52 9.60 8.69
C PHE A 105 10.65 10.87 8.85
N PRO A 106 11.19 12.01 9.35
CA PRO A 106 12.60 12.28 9.67
C PRO A 106 13.04 11.88 11.09
N PHE A 107 12.18 11.28 11.90
CA PHE A 107 12.50 10.89 13.28
C PHE A 107 13.41 9.66 13.36
N SER A 108 13.45 8.84 12.31
CA SER A 108 14.37 7.70 12.21
C SER A 108 14.79 7.44 10.76
N GLU A 109 16.07 7.11 10.57
CA GLU A 109 16.65 6.69 9.29
C GLU A 109 16.56 5.17 9.08
N LYS A 110 15.91 4.44 9.99
CA LYS A 110 15.76 2.99 9.87
C LYS A 110 14.80 2.64 8.73
N PHE A 111 15.25 1.73 7.87
CA PHE A 111 14.44 1.13 6.83
C PHE A 111 13.74 -0.12 7.36
N TYR A 112 12.45 -0.23 7.05
CA TYR A 112 11.61 -1.36 7.42
C TYR A 112 11.33 -2.21 6.18
N LEU A 113 11.34 -3.52 6.37
CA LEU A 113 11.11 -4.52 5.33
C LEU A 113 10.19 -5.60 5.88
N ILE A 114 9.38 -6.20 5.01
CA ILE A 114 8.74 -7.47 5.35
C ILE A 114 9.85 -8.53 5.37
N PRO A 115 9.90 -9.39 6.41
CA PRO A 115 10.95 -10.39 6.50
C PRO A 115 11.01 -11.25 5.24
N GLN A 116 12.19 -11.32 4.61
CA GLN A 116 12.44 -12.00 3.33
C GLN A 116 12.67 -13.51 3.52
N TYR A 117 11.95 -14.11 4.46
CA TYR A 117 11.96 -15.53 4.77
C TYR A 117 10.53 -16.05 4.90
N GLY A 118 10.37 -17.35 4.72
CA GLY A 118 9.08 -18.02 4.76
C GLY A 118 9.12 -19.24 5.68
N ILE A 119 7.94 -19.62 6.17
CA ILE A 119 7.75 -20.82 6.98
C ILE A 119 7.17 -21.88 6.07
N CYS A 120 7.89 -22.99 5.91
CA CYS A 120 7.59 -24.00 4.92
C CYS A 120 7.40 -25.35 5.61
N LEU A 121 6.52 -26.18 5.04
CA LEU A 121 6.27 -27.54 5.51
C LEU A 121 6.99 -28.51 4.59
N HIS A 122 7.90 -29.31 5.15
CA HIS A 122 8.46 -30.46 4.45
C HIS A 122 8.01 -31.76 5.13
N ARG A 123 8.28 -32.89 4.46
CA ARG A 123 7.89 -34.24 4.90
C ARG A 123 8.25 -34.57 6.36
N TYR A 124 9.22 -33.88 6.95
CA TYR A 124 9.73 -34.13 8.31
C TYR A 124 9.62 -32.95 9.28
N GLY A 125 8.89 -31.87 8.93
CA GLY A 125 8.64 -30.77 9.86
C GLY A 125 8.60 -29.37 9.24
N ILE A 126 8.65 -28.37 10.13
CA ILE A 126 8.64 -26.94 9.80
C ILE A 126 10.07 -26.45 9.67
N TYR A 127 10.37 -25.71 8.61
CA TYR A 127 11.66 -25.05 8.42
C TYR A 127 11.51 -23.64 7.86
N ILE A 128 12.57 -22.84 8.01
CA ILE A 128 12.64 -21.47 7.50
C ILE A 128 13.37 -21.49 6.16
N ALA A 129 12.73 -21.00 5.10
CA ALA A 129 13.33 -20.86 3.78
C ALA A 129 13.57 -19.40 3.42
N HIS A 130 14.51 -19.20 2.50
CA HIS A 130 14.89 -17.89 1.95
C HIS A 130 14.95 -17.98 0.42
N GLY A 131 14.82 -16.84 -0.26
CA GLY A 131 15.03 -16.75 -1.71
C GLY A 131 13.98 -17.50 -2.54
N SER A 132 14.41 -18.20 -3.59
CA SER A 132 13.51 -18.83 -4.58
C SER A 132 12.63 -19.95 -4.03
N VAL A 133 12.97 -20.53 -2.87
CA VAL A 133 12.25 -21.64 -2.23
C VAL A 133 10.94 -21.17 -1.56
N LEU A 134 10.72 -19.86 -1.49
CA LEU A 134 9.55 -19.26 -0.83
C LEU A 134 8.21 -19.62 -1.46
N VAL A 135 8.17 -20.01 -2.74
CA VAL A 135 6.90 -20.27 -3.46
C VAL A 135 6.12 -21.46 -2.89
N GLU A 136 6.82 -22.43 -2.29
CA GLU A 136 6.23 -23.65 -1.71
C GLU A 136 5.92 -23.52 -0.21
N CYS A 137 6.14 -22.35 0.37
CA CYS A 137 6.03 -22.13 1.81
C CYS A 137 4.60 -21.78 2.23
N LEU A 138 4.23 -22.24 3.43
CA LEU A 138 2.92 -21.95 4.04
C LEU A 138 2.77 -20.45 4.34
N VAL A 139 3.84 -19.84 4.85
CA VAL A 139 3.90 -18.39 5.10
C VAL A 139 4.98 -17.81 4.22
N THR A 140 4.61 -16.85 3.38
CA THR A 140 5.52 -16.16 2.46
C THR A 140 5.50 -14.66 2.72
N PRO A 141 6.53 -13.91 2.29
CA PRO A 141 6.52 -12.45 2.34
C PRO A 141 5.29 -11.86 1.63
N PHE A 142 4.96 -12.39 0.44
CA PHE A 142 3.76 -12.02 -0.32
C PHE A 142 2.47 -12.30 0.46
N GLY A 143 2.33 -13.50 1.05
CA GLY A 143 1.15 -13.86 1.85
C GLY A 143 0.99 -12.98 3.09
N THR A 144 2.10 -12.67 3.75
CA THR A 144 2.14 -11.77 4.92
C THR A 144 1.69 -10.37 4.54
N ALA A 145 2.20 -9.85 3.44
CA ALA A 145 1.84 -8.52 2.94
C ALA A 145 0.38 -8.43 2.52
N LEU A 146 -0.13 -9.44 1.81
CA LEU A 146 -1.55 -9.55 1.45
C LEU A 146 -2.44 -9.57 2.69
N ALA A 147 -2.08 -10.37 3.70
CA ALA A 147 -2.82 -10.47 4.95
C ALA A 147 -2.80 -9.15 5.73
N LEU A 148 -1.65 -8.46 5.79
CA LEU A 148 -1.56 -7.15 6.44
C LEU A 148 -2.40 -6.10 5.71
N TYR A 149 -2.22 -5.97 4.39
CA TYR A 149 -2.89 -4.94 3.60
C TYR A 149 -4.41 -5.13 3.57
N PHE A 150 -4.88 -6.31 3.15
CA PHE A 150 -6.31 -6.58 3.08
C PHE A 150 -6.95 -6.84 4.46
N GLY A 151 -6.18 -7.28 5.44
CA GLY A 151 -6.63 -7.38 6.82
C GLY A 151 -6.93 -6.01 7.42
N ILE A 152 -6.06 -5.02 7.20
CA ILE A 152 -6.30 -3.62 7.62
C ILE A 152 -7.52 -3.05 6.89
N ILE A 153 -7.63 -3.25 5.57
CA ILE A 153 -8.81 -2.81 4.80
C ILE A 153 -10.09 -3.45 5.36
N GLY A 154 -10.07 -4.76 5.63
CA GLY A 154 -11.18 -5.49 6.22
C GLY A 154 -11.56 -4.97 7.61
N LEU A 155 -10.56 -4.66 8.44
CA LEU A 155 -10.77 -4.06 9.76
C LEU A 155 -11.37 -2.65 9.65
N LEU A 156 -10.90 -1.81 8.73
CA LEU A 156 -11.47 -0.49 8.47
C LEU A 156 -12.93 -0.58 8.01
N ILE A 157 -13.24 -1.50 7.10
CA ILE A 157 -14.61 -1.75 6.64
C ILE A 157 -15.48 -2.22 7.82
N PHE A 158 -14.98 -3.14 8.62
CA PHE A 158 -15.69 -3.64 9.80
C PHE A 158 -16.00 -2.49 10.76
N LEU A 159 -14.98 -1.74 11.19
CA LEU A 159 -15.14 -0.62 12.13
C LEU A 159 -16.05 0.49 11.58
N GLY A 160 -15.92 0.82 10.30
CA GLY A 160 -16.74 1.85 9.65
C GLY A 160 -18.23 1.49 9.52
N ARG A 161 -18.62 0.24 9.76
CA ARG A 161 -20.03 -0.16 9.83
C ARG A 161 -20.65 -0.02 11.22
N TYR A 162 -19.83 0.12 12.27
CA TYR A 162 -20.27 0.24 13.66
C TYR A 162 -20.14 1.67 14.23
N LEU A 163 -19.51 2.58 13.48
CA LEU A 163 -19.37 4.00 13.79
C LEU A 163 -20.36 4.81 12.96
#